data_AF-A0A7V6NZ02-F1
#
_entry.id   AF-A0A7V6NZ02-F1
#
_cell.length_a   1.000
_cell.length_b   1.000
_cell.length_c   1.000
_cell.angle_alpha   90.00
_cell.angle_beta   90.00
_cell.angle_gamma   90.00
#
_symmetry.space_group_name_H-M   'P 1'
#
loop_
_entity.id
_entity.type
_entity.pdbx_description
1 polymer ?
#
loop_
_entity_poly.entity_id
_entity_poly.type
_entity_poly.pdbx_seq_one_letter_code
_entity_poly.pdbx_strand_id
1 'polypeptide(L)'
;MIKYILVFLICLGGSLIQGISGFGYSIFVMAFLPLIMPLKVAAVVVPIQTIFMGGYIVFKLRKNIDFKMVAVPLVTSILCAPVGVYLLLIADENILRKMLGGVIILFAVFAFINGKNRFRVKANFKNGVIAGLTSGIMSGMFNIGGPPLVIYFLHAADKTLTYKASLEFIYASKAVSVFISHLSYGNVDRQVLEYAAAGLLGSALGCFAGLKLFMKLDKKILGKAVCILMFALGLLIMFR
;
A
#
# COMPACT_ATOMS: atom_id res chain seq x y z
N MET A 1 -24.06 -0.62 10.38
CA MET A 1 -23.40 0.46 11.17
C MET A 1 -22.00 0.08 11.68
N ILE A 2 -21.84 -1.02 12.45
CA ILE A 2 -20.54 -1.42 13.04
C ILE A 2 -19.41 -1.55 12.00
N LYS A 3 -19.66 -2.22 10.85
CA LYS A 3 -18.65 -2.38 9.80
C LYS A 3 -18.09 -1.05 9.28
N TYR A 4 -18.94 -0.03 9.12
CA TYR A 4 -18.50 1.30 8.64
C TYR A 4 -17.60 2.00 9.67
N ILE A 5 -17.90 1.87 10.96
CA ILE A 5 -17.06 2.39 12.05
C ILE A 5 -15.71 1.69 12.05
N LEU A 6 -15.68 0.37 11.86
CA LEU A 6 -14.43 -0.38 11.77
C LEU A 6 -13.60 0.05 10.56
N VAL A 7 -14.22 0.20 9.38
CA VAL A 7 -13.53 0.71 8.17
C VAL A 7 -12.94 2.09 8.42
N PHE A 8 -13.73 3.00 9.01
CA PHE A 8 -13.26 4.33 9.40
C PHE A 8 -12.03 4.26 10.32
N LEU A 9 -12.09 3.47 11.40
CA LEU A 9 -11.00 3.34 12.38
C LEU A 9 -9.75 2.70 11.78
N ILE A 10 -9.91 1.67 10.94
CA ILE A 10 -8.81 0.98 10.26
C ILE A 10 -8.10 1.94 9.30
N CYS A 11 -8.87 2.67 8.47
CA CYS A 11 -8.34 3.67 7.55
C CYS A 11 -7.70 4.86 8.27
N LEU A 12 -8.24 5.25 9.43
CA LEU A 12 -7.62 6.26 10.31
C LEU A 12 -6.28 5.76 10.84
N GLY A 13 -6.20 4.53 11.35
CA GLY A 13 -4.94 3.94 11.81
C GLY A 13 -3.90 3.80 10.70
N GLY A 14 -4.32 3.34 9.52
CA GLY A 14 -3.46 3.22 8.35
C GLY A 14 -2.90 4.57 7.89
N SER A 15 -3.74 5.61 7.86
CA SER A 15 -3.33 6.96 7.44
C SER A 15 -2.46 7.66 8.49
N LEU A 16 -2.65 7.39 9.79
CA LEU A 16 -1.71 7.79 10.83
C LEU A 16 -0.32 7.16 10.60
N ILE A 17 -0.27 5.86 10.34
CA ILE A 17 0.99 5.15 10.07
C ILE A 17 1.66 5.69 8.82
N GLN A 18 0.90 5.96 7.75
CA GLN A 18 1.45 6.57 6.53
C GLN A 18 1.92 8.00 6.78
N GLY A 19 1.17 8.82 7.52
CA GLY A 19 1.59 10.17 7.89
C GLY A 19 2.92 10.18 8.66
N ILE A 20 3.15 9.16 9.50
CA ILE A 20 4.36 9.06 10.33
C ILE A 20 5.54 8.44 9.57
N SER A 21 5.33 7.32 8.89
CA SER A 21 6.42 6.59 8.22
C SER A 21 6.66 7.04 6.78
N GLY A 22 5.66 7.66 6.14
CA GLY A 22 5.66 8.02 4.72
C GLY A 22 5.34 6.85 3.78
N PHE A 23 4.90 5.70 4.28
CA PHE A 23 4.43 4.54 3.51
C PHE A 23 3.57 3.62 4.39
N GLY A 24 3.09 2.49 3.87
CA GLY A 24 2.52 1.43 4.72
C GLY A 24 1.02 1.52 5.01
N TYR A 25 0.31 2.53 4.50
CA TYR A 25 -1.16 2.61 4.55
C TYR A 25 -1.80 1.30 4.11
N SER A 26 -1.57 0.93 2.85
CA SER A 26 -2.26 -0.20 2.22
C SER A 26 -1.92 -1.51 2.90
N ILE A 27 -0.70 -1.68 3.40
CA ILE A 27 -0.30 -2.91 4.10
C ILE A 27 -1.00 -3.02 5.45
N PHE A 28 -1.08 -1.92 6.20
CA PHE A 28 -1.82 -1.90 7.46
C PHE A 28 -3.32 -2.15 7.22
N VAL A 29 -3.92 -1.41 6.30
CA VAL A 29 -5.37 -1.51 6.03
C VAL A 29 -5.72 -2.91 5.51
N MET A 30 -4.90 -3.51 4.66
CA MET A 30 -5.10 -4.88 4.16
C MET A 30 -4.80 -5.97 5.18
N ALA A 31 -4.11 -5.67 6.27
CA ALA A 31 -3.99 -6.60 7.40
C ALA A 31 -5.28 -6.69 8.24
N PHE A 32 -6.18 -5.70 8.13
CA PHE A 32 -7.40 -5.61 8.93
C PHE A 32 -8.69 -5.77 8.12
N LEU A 33 -8.83 -5.11 6.96
CA LEU A 33 -10.08 -5.13 6.19
C LEU A 33 -10.55 -6.54 5.81
N PRO A 34 -9.68 -7.46 5.35
CA PRO A 34 -10.09 -8.83 5.01
C PRO A 34 -10.61 -9.65 6.20
N LEU A 35 -10.43 -9.17 7.45
CA LEU A 35 -10.97 -9.82 8.64
C LEU A 35 -12.46 -9.51 8.86
N ILE A 36 -12.96 -8.43 8.26
CA ILE A 36 -14.32 -7.90 8.47
C ILE A 36 -15.18 -7.91 7.20
N MET A 37 -14.55 -8.10 6.03
CA MET A 37 -15.21 -8.18 4.72
C MET A 37 -14.43 -9.11 3.77
N PRO A 38 -15.04 -9.56 2.66
CA PRO A 38 -14.34 -10.36 1.66
C PRO A 38 -13.12 -9.61 1.11
N LEU A 39 -12.04 -10.35 0.83
CA LEU A 39 -10.80 -9.75 0.34
C LEU A 39 -11.00 -8.96 -0.96
N LYS A 40 -11.84 -9.48 -1.87
CA LYS A 40 -12.17 -8.81 -3.13
C LYS A 40 -12.82 -7.44 -2.91
N VAL A 41 -13.69 -7.30 -1.91
CA VAL A 41 -14.31 -6.01 -1.54
C VAL A 41 -13.25 -5.05 -0.98
N ALA A 42 -12.40 -5.52 -0.07
CA ALA A 42 -11.30 -4.72 0.48
C ALA A 42 -10.36 -4.21 -0.63
N ALA A 43 -10.06 -5.05 -1.63
CA ALA A 43 -9.21 -4.71 -2.77
C ALA A 43 -9.74 -3.56 -3.64
N VAL A 44 -11.06 -3.36 -3.70
CA VAL A 44 -11.69 -2.23 -4.41
C VAL A 44 -11.73 -0.97 -3.53
N VAL A 45 -11.96 -1.13 -2.22
CA VAL A 45 -12.06 -0.01 -1.28
C VAL A 45 -10.73 0.74 -1.20
N VAL A 46 -9.64 0.04 -0.84
CA VAL A 46 -8.30 0.60 -0.56
C VAL A 46 -7.70 1.53 -1.63
N PRO A 47 -7.77 1.23 -2.94
CA PRO A 47 -7.18 2.11 -3.95
C PRO A 47 -7.85 3.49 -3.96
N ILE A 48 -9.13 3.62 -3.60
CA ILE A 48 -9.83 4.92 -3.55
C ILE A 48 -9.17 5.85 -2.51
N GLN A 49 -8.91 5.35 -1.29
CA GLN A 49 -8.23 6.17 -0.28
C GLN A 49 -6.74 6.39 -0.64
N THR A 50 -6.11 5.40 -1.27
CA THR A 50 -4.72 5.50 -1.73
C THR A 50 -4.57 6.59 -2.79
N ILE A 51 -5.51 6.72 -3.73
CA ILE A 51 -5.55 7.81 -4.72
C ILE A 51 -5.73 9.15 -4.02
N PHE A 52 -6.65 9.25 -3.06
CA PHE A 52 -6.92 10.50 -2.34
C PHE A 52 -5.70 10.98 -1.54
N MET A 53 -5.12 10.11 -0.72
CA MET A 53 -3.95 10.44 0.10
C MET A 53 -2.69 10.64 -0.75
N GLY A 54 -2.44 9.70 -1.67
CA GLY A 54 -1.30 9.75 -2.58
C GLY A 54 -1.35 10.99 -3.46
N GLY A 55 -2.51 11.36 -3.99
CA GLY A 55 -2.71 12.57 -4.78
C GLY A 55 -2.34 13.85 -4.03
N TYR A 56 -2.73 13.96 -2.75
CA TYR A 56 -2.33 15.10 -1.91
C TYR A 56 -0.81 15.16 -1.70
N ILE A 57 -0.17 14.04 -1.37
CA ILE A 57 1.27 13.96 -1.12
C ILE A 57 2.06 14.25 -2.40
N VAL A 58 1.66 13.63 -3.52
CA VAL A 58 2.23 13.83 -4.85
C VAL A 58 2.11 15.29 -5.25
N PHE A 59 0.94 15.92 -5.07
CA PHE A 59 0.77 17.34 -5.37
C PHE A 59 1.73 18.21 -4.57
N LYS A 60 1.90 17.92 -3.28
CA LYS A 60 2.80 18.67 -2.39
C LYS A 60 4.29 18.46 -2.72
N LEU A 61 4.67 17.25 -3.14
CA LEU A 61 6.06 16.86 -3.42
C LEU A 61 6.41 16.80 -4.91
N ARG A 62 5.53 17.29 -5.80
CA ARG A 62 5.67 17.15 -7.26
C ARG A 62 7.00 17.64 -7.84
N LYS A 63 7.59 18.66 -7.22
CA LYS A 63 8.89 19.24 -7.64
C LYS A 63 10.08 18.33 -7.31
N ASN A 64 9.89 17.35 -6.43
CA ASN A 64 10.92 16.41 -6.00
C ASN A 64 10.85 15.06 -6.75
N ILE A 65 9.85 14.87 -7.62
CA ILE A 65 9.71 13.63 -8.39
C ILE A 65 10.78 13.58 -9.47
N ASP A 66 11.62 12.55 -9.42
CA ASP A 66 12.51 12.22 -10.53
C ASP A 66 11.79 11.29 -11.51
N PHE A 67 11.33 11.86 -12.63
CA PHE A 67 10.61 11.13 -13.65
C PHE A 67 11.49 10.13 -14.42
N LYS A 68 12.80 10.38 -14.55
CA LYS A 68 13.71 9.45 -15.24
C LYS A 68 13.87 8.18 -14.43
N MET A 69 14.01 8.32 -13.12
CA MET A 69 14.12 7.21 -12.19
C MET A 69 12.82 6.40 -12.08
N VAL A 70 11.67 7.08 -12.15
CA VAL A 70 10.34 6.48 -11.92
C VAL A 70 9.75 5.84 -13.19
N ALA A 71 10.09 6.33 -14.38
CA ALA A 71 9.43 5.93 -15.63
C ALA A 71 9.35 4.40 -15.82
N VAL A 72 10.47 3.69 -15.68
CA VAL A 72 10.52 2.24 -15.96
C VAL A 72 9.70 1.42 -14.93
N PRO A 73 9.91 1.57 -13.60
CA PRO A 73 9.06 0.92 -12.61
C PRO A 73 7.58 1.31 -12.74
N LEU A 74 7.28 2.57 -13.04
CA LEU A 74 5.93 3.07 -13.19
C LEU A 74 5.19 2.36 -14.32
N VAL A 75 5.74 2.42 -15.55
CA VAL A 75 5.10 1.84 -16.74
C VAL A 75 4.89 0.35 -16.56
N THR A 76 5.92 -0.38 -16.15
CA THR A 76 5.83 -1.83 -15.94
C THR A 76 4.82 -2.19 -14.84
N SER A 77 4.74 -1.39 -13.77
CA SER A 77 3.77 -1.63 -12.69
C SER A 77 2.32 -1.33 -13.08
N ILE A 78 2.07 -0.28 -13.87
CA ILE A 78 0.73 0.05 -14.38
C ILE A 78 0.26 -1.01 -15.36
N LEU A 79 1.14 -1.49 -16.24
CA LEU A 79 0.79 -2.53 -17.21
C LEU A 79 0.51 -3.89 -16.55
N CYS A 80 1.18 -4.21 -15.44
CA CYS A 80 0.96 -5.46 -14.72
C CYS A 80 -0.10 -5.41 -13.62
N ALA A 81 -0.53 -4.22 -13.17
CA ALA A 81 -1.58 -4.11 -12.17
C ALA A 81 -2.91 -4.79 -12.58
N PRO A 82 -3.40 -4.65 -13.83
CA PRO A 82 -4.59 -5.36 -14.31
C PRO A 82 -4.45 -6.89 -14.23
N VAL A 83 -3.24 -7.43 -14.48
CA VAL A 83 -2.96 -8.86 -14.34
C VAL A 83 -3.11 -9.29 -12.88
N GLY A 84 -2.62 -8.48 -11.93
CA GLY A 84 -2.83 -8.73 -10.51
C GLY A 84 -4.31 -8.70 -10.11
N VAL A 85 -5.09 -7.75 -10.64
CA VAL A 85 -6.54 -7.69 -10.40
C VAL A 85 -7.23 -8.91 -11.00
N TYR A 86 -6.87 -9.32 -12.21
CA TYR A 86 -7.41 -10.53 -12.84
C TYR A 86 -7.13 -11.78 -11.98
N LEU A 87 -5.89 -11.96 -11.51
CA LEU A 87 -5.51 -13.06 -10.61
C LEU A 87 -6.33 -13.05 -9.32
N LEU A 88 -6.57 -11.88 -8.73
CA LEU A 88 -7.44 -11.72 -7.56
C LEU A 88 -8.88 -12.16 -7.84
N LEU A 89 -9.40 -11.91 -9.04
CA LEU A 89 -10.80 -12.25 -9.36
C LEU A 89 -11.00 -13.74 -9.59
N ILE A 90 -10.05 -14.41 -10.24
CA ILE A 90 -10.16 -15.84 -10.56
C ILE A 90 -9.73 -16.77 -9.42
N ALA A 91 -8.85 -16.30 -8.52
CA ALA A 91 -8.33 -17.14 -7.45
C ALA A 91 -9.36 -17.38 -6.35
N ASP A 92 -9.22 -18.54 -5.70
CA ASP A 92 -9.97 -18.90 -4.51
C ASP A 92 -9.64 -17.97 -3.34
N GLU A 93 -10.66 -17.61 -2.55
CA GLU A 93 -10.49 -16.66 -1.46
C GLU A 93 -9.55 -17.18 -0.36
N ASN A 94 -9.54 -18.49 -0.08
CA ASN A 94 -8.65 -19.06 0.93
C ASN A 94 -7.18 -19.02 0.47
N ILE A 95 -6.93 -19.27 -0.81
CA ILE A 95 -5.60 -19.16 -1.41
C ILE A 95 -5.11 -17.71 -1.30
N LEU A 96 -5.97 -16.76 -1.67
CA LEU A 96 -5.61 -15.34 -1.62
C LEU A 96 -5.33 -14.86 -0.20
N ARG A 97 -6.10 -15.30 0.80
CA ARG A 97 -5.84 -14.99 2.22
C ARG A 97 -4.49 -15.54 2.67
N LYS A 98 -4.17 -16.79 2.35
CA LYS A 98 -2.86 -17.39 2.67
C LYS A 98 -1.72 -16.62 2.01
N MET A 99 -1.86 -16.26 0.73
CA MET A 99 -0.87 -15.45 0.02
C MET A 99 -0.70 -14.07 0.65
N LEU A 100 -1.81 -13.38 0.95
CA LEU A 100 -1.81 -12.07 1.60
C LEU A 100 -1.11 -12.13 2.97
N GLY A 101 -1.49 -13.09 3.81
CA GLY A 101 -0.89 -13.31 5.13
C GLY A 101 0.62 -13.57 5.02
N GLY A 102 1.03 -14.43 4.09
CA GLY A 102 2.45 -14.71 3.81
C GLY A 102 3.22 -13.46 3.36
N VAL A 103 2.64 -12.64 2.46
CA VAL A 103 3.24 -11.37 2.00
C VAL A 103 3.38 -10.38 3.17
N ILE A 104 2.37 -10.23 4.01
CA ILE A 104 2.40 -9.34 5.17
C ILE A 104 3.45 -9.80 6.18
N ILE A 105 3.52 -11.10 6.48
CA ILE A 105 4.54 -11.69 7.37
C ILE A 105 5.94 -11.44 6.81
N LEU A 106 6.17 -11.75 5.53
CA LEU A 106 7.46 -11.57 4.89
C LEU A 106 7.88 -10.10 4.94
N PHE A 107 6.96 -9.17 4.72
CA PHE A 107 7.24 -7.74 4.85
C PHE A 107 7.53 -7.31 6.29
N ALA A 108 6.77 -7.80 7.28
CA ALA A 108 6.99 -7.49 8.68
C ALA A 108 8.37 -8.00 9.16
N VAL A 109 8.73 -9.23 8.80
CA VAL A 109 10.04 -9.82 9.08
C VAL A 109 11.14 -9.03 8.36
N PHE A 110 10.95 -8.72 7.08
CA PHE A 110 11.90 -7.91 6.32
C PHE A 110 12.11 -6.53 6.97
N ALA A 111 11.04 -5.83 7.35
CA ALA A 111 11.12 -4.53 8.00
C ALA A 111 11.79 -4.60 9.38
N PHE A 112 11.54 -5.68 10.14
CA PHE A 112 12.15 -5.90 11.46
C PHE A 112 13.65 -6.19 11.37
N ILE A 113 14.07 -7.05 10.44
CA ILE A 113 15.47 -7.45 10.24
C ILE A 113 16.27 -6.35 9.53
N ASN A 114 15.71 -5.78 8.45
CA ASN A 114 16.40 -4.83 7.57
C ASN A 114 16.15 -3.36 7.92
N GLY A 115 15.68 -3.06 9.13
CA GLY A 115 15.61 -1.69 9.67
C GLY A 115 16.95 -0.92 9.69
N LYS A 116 18.05 -1.55 9.21
CA LYS A 116 19.37 -0.98 8.96
C LYS A 116 19.93 -1.37 7.57
N ASN A 117 19.31 -0.96 6.46
CA ASN A 117 19.98 -0.67 5.18
C ASN A 117 20.97 -1.73 4.58
N ARG A 118 20.76 -3.04 4.74
CA ARG A 118 21.70 -4.05 4.22
C ARG A 118 21.41 -4.52 2.79
N PHE A 119 20.15 -4.51 2.34
CA PHE A 119 19.80 -4.91 0.98
C PHE A 119 19.76 -3.70 0.05
N ARG A 120 20.80 -3.54 -0.77
CA ARG A 120 20.89 -2.50 -1.80
C ARG A 120 20.83 -3.16 -3.17
N VAL A 121 19.83 -2.77 -3.97
CA VAL A 121 19.70 -3.21 -5.35
C VAL A 121 20.16 -2.07 -6.26
N LYS A 122 21.07 -2.36 -7.21
CA LYS A 122 21.54 -1.35 -8.16
C LYS A 122 20.36 -0.78 -8.96
N ALA A 123 20.29 0.54 -9.07
CA ALA A 123 19.26 1.23 -9.85
C ALA A 123 19.62 1.12 -11.34
N ASN A 124 19.13 0.07 -12.00
CA ASN A 124 19.31 -0.14 -13.43
C ASN A 124 17.98 -0.54 -14.08
N PHE A 125 17.93 -0.49 -15.41
CA PHE A 125 16.72 -0.79 -16.18
C PHE A 125 16.11 -2.15 -15.80
N LYS A 126 16.93 -3.21 -15.73
CA LYS A 126 16.48 -4.58 -15.41
C LYS A 126 15.81 -4.65 -14.03
N ASN A 127 16.45 -4.07 -13.02
CA ASN A 127 15.93 -4.05 -11.65
C ASN A 127 14.69 -3.15 -11.53
N GLY A 128 14.61 -2.07 -12.32
CA GLY A 128 13.44 -1.23 -12.42
C GLY A 128 12.24 -1.97 -13.01
N VAL A 129 12.46 -2.77 -14.06
CA VAL A 129 11.44 -3.66 -14.64
C VAL A 129 10.99 -4.70 -13.63
N ILE A 130 11.91 -5.44 -13.01
CA ILE A 130 11.55 -6.49 -12.02
C ILE A 130 10.79 -5.89 -10.84
N ALA A 131 11.26 -4.77 -10.30
CA ALA A 131 10.59 -4.09 -9.20
C ALA A 131 9.19 -3.60 -9.62
N GLY A 132 9.04 -3.05 -10.82
CA GLY A 132 7.75 -2.59 -11.33
C GLY A 132 6.77 -3.74 -11.59
N LEU A 133 7.19 -4.82 -12.27
CA LEU A 133 6.35 -5.99 -12.54
C LEU A 133 5.83 -6.64 -11.25
N THR A 134 6.74 -6.96 -10.33
CA THR A 134 6.39 -7.58 -9.03
C THR A 134 5.49 -6.66 -8.21
N SER A 135 5.83 -5.36 -8.16
CA SER A 135 5.03 -4.36 -7.48
C SER A 135 3.65 -4.16 -8.11
N GLY A 136 3.53 -4.24 -9.43
CA GLY A 136 2.27 -4.13 -10.16
C GLY A 136 1.34 -5.29 -9.82
N ILE A 137 1.83 -6.53 -9.95
CA ILE A 137 1.05 -7.74 -9.61
C ILE A 137 0.59 -7.70 -8.16
N MET A 138 1.50 -7.44 -7.20
CA MET A 138 1.14 -7.36 -5.78
C MET A 138 0.18 -6.20 -5.48
N SER A 139 0.30 -5.08 -6.20
CA SER A 139 -0.63 -3.96 -6.07
C SER A 139 -2.02 -4.32 -6.61
N GLY A 140 -2.10 -5.03 -7.73
CA GLY A 140 -3.38 -5.49 -8.28
C GLY A 140 -4.05 -6.54 -7.41
N MET A 141 -3.28 -7.50 -6.88
CA MET A 141 -3.85 -8.57 -6.05
C MET A 141 -4.27 -8.07 -4.66
N PHE A 142 -3.41 -7.27 -4.02
CA PHE A 142 -3.52 -7.01 -2.59
C PHE A 142 -3.40 -5.54 -2.22
N ASN A 143 -3.21 -4.63 -3.18
CA ASN A 143 -2.82 -3.23 -2.93
C ASN A 143 -1.52 -3.10 -2.10
N ILE A 144 -0.70 -4.16 -2.00
CA ILE A 144 0.58 -4.19 -1.27
C ILE A 144 1.73 -4.25 -2.29
N GLY A 145 1.82 -3.23 -3.15
CA GLY A 145 2.93 -3.13 -4.11
C GLY A 145 4.20 -2.50 -3.53
N GLY A 146 4.25 -2.24 -2.23
CA GLY A 146 5.26 -1.37 -1.63
C GLY A 146 6.71 -1.91 -1.56
N PRO A 147 6.93 -3.15 -1.10
CA PRO A 147 8.26 -3.60 -0.69
C PRO A 147 9.32 -3.64 -1.79
N PRO A 148 9.06 -4.16 -3.00
CA PRO A 148 10.05 -4.19 -4.08
C PRO A 148 10.51 -2.79 -4.49
N LEU A 149 9.57 -1.84 -4.54
CA LEU A 149 9.86 -0.45 -4.89
C LEU A 149 10.63 0.26 -3.78
N VAL A 150 10.29 0.02 -2.50
CA VAL A 150 11.06 0.56 -1.36
C VAL A 150 12.53 0.18 -1.47
N ILE A 151 12.83 -1.09 -1.77
CA ILE A 151 14.20 -1.58 -1.90
C ILE A 151 14.92 -0.94 -3.09
N TYR A 152 14.22 -0.80 -4.23
CA TYR A 152 14.77 -0.16 -5.43
C TYR A 152 15.09 1.32 -5.21
N PHE A 153 14.14 2.10 -4.69
CA PHE A 153 14.29 3.54 -4.52
C PHE A 153 15.25 3.92 -3.39
N LEU A 154 15.44 3.05 -2.40
CA LEU A 154 16.42 3.28 -1.32
C LEU A 154 17.85 3.46 -1.86
N HIS A 155 18.15 2.89 -3.03
CA HIS A 155 19.44 3.07 -3.70
C HIS A 155 19.37 4.05 -4.87
N ALA A 156 18.24 4.12 -5.57
CA ALA A 156 18.08 4.97 -6.74
C ALA A 156 17.96 6.48 -6.40
N ALA A 157 17.44 6.81 -5.22
CA ALA A 157 17.19 8.19 -4.82
C ALA A 157 18.28 8.73 -3.88
N ASP A 158 18.97 9.79 -4.30
CA ASP A 158 20.01 10.44 -3.50
C ASP A 158 19.45 11.22 -2.30
N LYS A 159 18.21 11.71 -2.41
CA LYS A 159 17.56 12.56 -1.40
C LYS A 159 16.31 11.88 -0.85
N THR A 160 16.12 11.96 0.46
CA THR A 160 14.93 11.43 1.16
C THR A 160 13.61 11.98 0.61
N LEU A 161 13.58 13.25 0.19
CA LEU A 161 12.38 13.85 -0.42
C LEU A 161 12.09 13.27 -1.81
N THR A 162 13.12 13.05 -2.63
CA THR A 162 12.99 12.42 -3.95
C THR A 162 12.52 10.98 -3.81
N TYR A 163 13.10 10.23 -2.88
CA TYR A 163 12.67 8.87 -2.51
C TYR A 163 11.16 8.83 -2.19
N LYS A 164 10.70 9.68 -1.27
CA LYS A 164 9.29 9.74 -0.87
C LYS A 164 8.37 10.16 -2.00
N ALA A 165 8.74 11.21 -2.74
CA ALA A 165 7.93 11.73 -3.84
C ALA A 165 7.75 10.69 -4.96
N SER A 166 8.84 10.01 -5.33
CA SER A 166 8.84 8.97 -6.37
C SER A 166 8.01 7.73 -5.99
N LEU A 167 8.11 7.28 -4.73
CA LEU A 167 7.31 6.16 -4.24
C LEU A 167 5.81 6.47 -4.21
N GLU A 168 5.44 7.61 -3.63
CA GLU A 168 4.03 8.01 -3.53
C GLU A 168 3.43 8.27 -4.91
N PHE A 169 4.22 8.79 -5.86
CA PHE A 169 3.79 8.93 -7.24
C PHE A 169 3.45 7.58 -7.87
N ILE A 170 4.33 6.57 -7.76
CA ILE A 170 4.02 5.24 -8.29
C ILE A 170 2.84 4.60 -7.55
N TYR A 171 2.76 4.70 -6.23
CA TYR A 171 1.64 4.13 -5.48
C TYR A 171 0.30 4.74 -5.89
N ALA A 172 0.22 6.07 -6.02
CA ALA A 172 -0.98 6.76 -6.47
C ALA A 172 -1.34 6.36 -7.91
N SER A 173 -0.39 6.39 -8.84
CA SER A 173 -0.64 6.02 -10.24
C SER A 173 -1.09 4.56 -10.40
N LYS A 174 -0.49 3.63 -9.66
CA LYS A 174 -0.94 2.23 -9.66
C LYS A 174 -2.32 2.08 -9.04
N ALA A 175 -2.62 2.79 -7.96
CA ALA A 175 -3.94 2.73 -7.34
C ALA A 175 -5.04 3.17 -8.33
N VAL A 176 -4.77 4.17 -9.18
CA VAL A 176 -5.65 4.52 -10.30
C VAL A 176 -5.82 3.35 -11.26
N SER A 177 -4.73 2.71 -11.69
CA SER A 177 -4.79 1.54 -12.59
C SER A 177 -5.58 0.36 -11.99
N VAL A 178 -5.38 0.06 -10.70
CA VAL A 178 -6.11 -0.98 -9.97
C VAL A 178 -7.60 -0.63 -9.88
N PHE A 179 -7.93 0.62 -9.55
CA PHE A 179 -9.33 1.07 -9.47
C PHE A 179 -10.03 0.99 -10.83
N ILE A 180 -9.39 1.46 -11.91
CA ILE A 180 -9.91 1.35 -13.28
C ILE A 180 -10.14 -0.11 -13.66
N SER A 181 -9.20 -1.00 -13.31
CA SER A 181 -9.35 -2.43 -13.56
C SER A 181 -10.58 -3.01 -12.84
N HIS A 182 -10.77 -2.68 -11.56
CA HIS A 182 -11.97 -3.10 -10.83
C HIS A 182 -13.27 -2.53 -11.42
N LEU A 183 -13.23 -1.29 -11.89
CA LEU A 183 -14.36 -0.65 -12.58
C LEU A 183 -14.69 -1.38 -13.88
N SER A 184 -13.70 -1.76 -14.70
CA SER A 184 -13.93 -2.49 -15.96
C SER A 184 -14.50 -3.90 -15.75
N TYR A 185 -14.20 -4.52 -14.60
CA TYR A 185 -14.77 -5.82 -14.24
C TYR A 185 -16.13 -5.71 -13.51
N GLY A 186 -16.66 -4.50 -13.29
CA GLY A 186 -17.95 -4.31 -12.62
C GLY A 186 -17.94 -4.61 -11.11
N ASN A 187 -16.77 -4.56 -10.46
CA ASN A 187 -16.63 -4.84 -9.02
C ASN A 187 -16.95 -3.64 -8.12
N VAL A 188 -17.35 -2.52 -8.71
CA VAL A 188 -17.68 -1.28 -7.98
C VAL A 188 -19.19 -1.21 -7.83
N ASP A 189 -19.68 -1.61 -6.66
CA ASP A 189 -21.09 -1.50 -6.31
C ASP A 189 -21.34 -0.39 -5.27
N ARG A 190 -22.61 -0.19 -4.91
CA ARG A 190 -23.01 0.79 -3.91
C ARG A 190 -22.37 0.52 -2.54
N GLN A 191 -22.26 -0.74 -2.14
CA GLN A 191 -21.71 -1.13 -0.85
C GLN A 191 -20.22 -0.75 -0.74
N VAL A 192 -19.45 -1.00 -1.80
CA VAL A 192 -18.04 -0.59 -1.92
C VAL A 192 -17.90 0.93 -1.79
N LEU A 193 -18.76 1.70 -2.46
CA LEU A 193 -18.71 3.17 -2.40
C LEU A 193 -19.04 3.70 -0.99
N GLU A 194 -19.98 3.09 -0.28
CA GLU A 194 -20.30 3.45 1.10
C GLU A 194 -19.13 3.14 2.06
N TYR A 195 -18.47 1.98 1.90
CA TYR A 195 -17.23 1.69 2.63
C TYR A 195 -16.10 2.64 2.26
N ALA A 196 -15.99 2.99 0.98
CA ALA A 196 -14.99 3.92 0.51
C ALA A 196 -15.18 5.31 1.14
N ALA A 197 -16.41 5.80 1.22
CA ALA A 197 -16.75 7.07 1.87
C ALA A 197 -16.36 7.07 3.36
N ALA A 198 -16.71 6.02 4.11
CA ALA A 198 -16.29 5.88 5.51
C ALA A 198 -14.76 5.83 5.66
N GLY A 199 -14.08 5.10 4.78
CA GLY A 199 -12.62 5.00 4.76
C GLY A 199 -11.93 6.31 4.37
N LEU A 200 -12.53 7.11 3.47
CA LEU A 200 -12.02 8.42 3.08
C LEU A 200 -12.06 9.40 4.26
N LEU A 201 -13.17 9.44 5.01
CA LEU A 201 -13.27 10.27 6.20
C LEU A 201 -12.21 9.89 7.24
N GLY A 202 -12.03 8.59 7.50
CA GLY A 202 -10.99 8.10 8.40
C GLY A 202 -9.58 8.45 7.91
N SER A 203 -9.32 8.26 6.61
CA SER A 203 -8.02 8.52 6.00
C SER A 203 -7.67 10.02 5.98
N ALA A 204 -8.65 10.90 5.74
CA ALA A 204 -8.46 12.34 5.81
C ALA A 204 -8.07 12.77 7.23
N LEU A 205 -8.85 12.35 8.25
CA LEU A 205 -8.58 12.70 9.64
C LEU A 205 -7.24 12.15 10.13
N GLY A 206 -6.92 10.89 9.83
CA GLY A 206 -5.65 10.30 10.23
C GLY A 206 -4.45 10.89 9.48
N CYS A 207 -4.60 11.35 8.23
CA CYS A 207 -3.56 12.11 7.54
C CYS A 207 -3.23 13.43 8.26
N PHE A 208 -4.26 14.22 8.59
CA PHE A 208 -4.09 15.50 9.30
C PHE A 208 -3.53 15.30 10.72
N ALA A 209 -4.04 14.30 11.45
CA ALA A 209 -3.58 13.98 12.79
C ALA A 209 -2.15 13.41 12.78
N GLY A 210 -1.82 12.57 11.79
CA GLY A 210 -0.52 11.93 11.64
C GLY A 210 0.60 12.95 11.43
N LEU A 211 0.34 14.00 10.63
CA LEU A 211 1.28 15.11 10.45
C LEU A 211 1.57 15.87 11.77
N LYS A 212 0.57 16.04 12.63
CA LYS A 212 0.74 16.69 13.95
C LYS A 212 1.41 15.77 14.97
N LEU A 213 1.05 14.49 15.00
CA LEU A 213 1.62 13.50 15.92
C LEU A 213 3.03 13.03 15.52
N PHE A 214 3.42 13.17 14.26
CA PHE A 214 4.76 12.81 13.75
C PHE A 214 5.89 13.46 14.55
N MET A 215 5.64 14.65 15.10
CA MET A 215 6.60 15.40 15.92
C MET A 215 6.75 14.86 17.35
N LYS A 216 5.79 14.07 17.85
CA LYS A 216 5.70 13.65 19.26
C LYS A 216 6.01 12.17 19.51
N LEU A 217 6.05 11.33 18.47
CA LEU A 217 6.17 9.88 18.60
C LEU A 217 7.59 9.38 18.31
N ASP A 218 8.06 8.44 19.14
CA ASP A 218 9.29 7.69 18.85
C ASP A 218 9.04 6.73 17.68
N LYS A 219 9.68 7.05 16.55
CA LYS A 219 9.59 6.30 15.30
C LYS A 219 10.07 4.86 15.43
N LYS A 220 11.03 4.58 16.32
CA LYS A 220 11.54 3.23 16.54
C LYS A 220 10.52 2.36 17.25
N ILE A 221 9.87 2.90 18.28
CA ILE A 221 8.83 2.19 19.04
C ILE A 221 7.64 1.91 18.14
N LEU A 222 7.16 2.94 17.42
CA LEU A 222 6.04 2.79 16.50
C LEU A 222 6.35 1.77 15.39
N GLY A 223 7.53 1.85 14.77
CA GLY A 223 7.93 0.90 13.73
C GLY A 223 7.95 -0.55 14.22
N LYS A 224 8.47 -0.81 15.43
CA LYS A 224 8.44 -2.14 16.04
C LYS A 224 7.01 -2.60 16.33
N ALA A 225 6.18 -1.75 16.92
CA ALA A 225 4.80 -2.07 17.24
C ALA A 225 4.00 -2.43 15.98
N VAL A 226 4.14 -1.64 14.91
CA VAL A 226 3.49 -1.91 13.62
C VAL A 226 3.99 -3.22 13.01
N CYS A 227 5.30 -3.52 13.06
CA CYS A 227 5.82 -4.80 12.55
C CYS A 227 5.26 -6.00 13.32
N ILE A 228 5.23 -5.93 14.66
CA ILE A 228 4.67 -7.00 15.51
C ILE A 228 3.18 -7.21 15.19
N LEU A 229 2.43 -6.13 15.11
CA LEU A 229 1.00 -6.17 14.79
C LEU A 229 0.76 -6.78 13.40
N MET A 230 1.50 -6.34 12.39
CA MET A 230 1.40 -6.89 11.03
C MET A 230 1.76 -8.37 10.98
N PHE A 231 2.78 -8.80 11.71
CA PHE A 231 3.13 -10.21 11.82
C PHE A 231 1.99 -11.04 12.43
N ALA A 232 1.42 -10.58 13.53
CA ALA A 232 0.29 -11.25 14.19
C ALA A 232 -0.96 -11.32 13.28
N LEU A 233 -1.29 -10.23 12.60
CA LEU A 233 -2.42 -10.18 11.68
C LEU A 233 -2.19 -11.03 10.44
N GLY A 234 -0.97 -11.06 9.91
CA GLY A 234 -0.60 -11.92 8.79
C GLY A 234 -0.77 -13.40 9.12
N LEU A 235 -0.39 -13.82 10.33
CA LEU A 235 -0.65 -15.19 10.82
C LEU A 235 -2.15 -15.45 10.92
N LEU A 236 -2.90 -14.52 11.52
CA LEU A 236 -4.35 -14.66 11.70
C LEU A 236 -5.07 -14.78 10.36
N ILE A 237 -4.69 -13.98 9.34
CA ILE A 237 -5.26 -14.08 7.99
C ILE A 237 -4.89 -15.41 7.33
N MET A 238 -3.66 -15.91 7.54
CA MET A 238 -3.18 -17.13 6.89
C MET A 238 -3.86 -18.40 7.43
N PHE A 239 -4.26 -18.42 8.70
CA PHE A 239 -4.88 -19.57 9.37
C PHE A 239 -6.41 -19.51 9.46
N ARG A 240 -7.04 -18.50 8.86
CA ARG A 240 -8.49 -18.33 8.84
C ARG A 240 -9.08 -18.60 7.46
#